data_AF-S7UJF2-F1
#
_entry.id   AF-S7UJF2-F1
#
_cell.length_a   1.000
_cell.length_b   1.000
_cell.length_c   1.000
_cell.angle_alpha   90.00
_cell.angle_beta   90.00
_cell.angle_gamma   90.00
#
_symmetry.space_group_name_H-M   'P 1'
#
loop_
_entity.id
_entity.type
_entity.pdbx_description
1 polymer ?
#
loop_
_entity_poly.entity_id
_entity_poly.type
_entity_poly.pdbx_seq_one_letter_code
_entity_poly.pdbx_strand_id
1 'polypeptide(L)'
;MTSAQTAPVPRKTTPPGALSDPRRLARLLAFAWFWISLGGLLLHLRIHPVQDSLYNWIPAVVGGANAFVLPFLFLRRDLAPYAVLAAWFTVIIGTVAMAWYSLTTWWGPVTLATVLLQSTFADIAILWAKIPLAHVILGLVRPEGPRAALRGCVRNAGGAAARHPAMAKGGGA
;
A
#
# COMPACT_ATOMS: atom_id res chain seq x y z
N MET A 1 -42.79 10.67 -35.37
CA MET A 1 -42.26 11.25 -34.11
C MET A 1 -40.75 11.08 -34.14
N THR A 2 -40.05 12.16 -34.44
CA THR A 2 -38.61 12.17 -34.75
C THR A 2 -37.86 12.49 -33.46
N SER A 3 -37.20 11.51 -32.85
CA SER A 3 -36.39 11.72 -31.65
C SER A 3 -35.22 12.64 -31.99
N ALA A 4 -35.25 13.86 -31.48
CA ALA A 4 -34.16 14.81 -31.56
C ALA A 4 -32.97 14.27 -30.75
N GLN A 5 -31.94 13.81 -31.45
CA GLN A 5 -30.68 13.38 -30.88
C GLN A 5 -29.92 14.63 -30.43
N THR A 6 -29.94 14.91 -29.13
CA THR A 6 -29.21 16.03 -28.54
C THR A 6 -27.70 15.78 -28.67
N ALA A 7 -27.00 16.72 -29.31
CA ALA A 7 -25.56 16.64 -29.51
C ALA A 7 -24.83 16.64 -28.16
N PRO A 8 -23.75 15.84 -28.00
CA PRO A 8 -23.00 15.79 -26.75
C PRO A 8 -22.31 17.12 -26.47
N VAL A 9 -22.54 17.66 -25.27
CA VAL A 9 -21.88 18.89 -24.79
C VAL A 9 -20.38 18.62 -24.65
N PRO A 10 -19.51 19.47 -25.24
CA PRO A 10 -18.06 19.30 -25.13
C PRO A 10 -17.63 19.47 -23.67
N ARG A 11 -17.02 18.43 -23.11
CA ARG A 11 -16.43 18.47 -21.77
C ARG A 11 -15.19 19.35 -21.80
N LYS A 12 -15.19 20.45 -21.04
CA LYS A 12 -13.97 21.23 -20.74
C LYS A 12 -12.98 20.31 -20.03
N THR A 13 -11.94 19.88 -20.73
CA THR A 13 -10.80 19.18 -20.14
C THR A 13 -9.94 20.22 -19.42
N THR A 14 -10.21 20.47 -18.14
CA THR A 14 -9.26 21.20 -17.31
C THR A 14 -7.97 20.37 -17.23
N PRO A 15 -6.79 20.94 -17.53
CA PRO A 15 -5.55 20.19 -17.46
C PRO A 15 -5.38 19.65 -16.04
N PRO A 16 -5.16 18.34 -15.88
CA PRO A 16 -4.98 17.74 -14.56
C PRO A 16 -3.85 18.46 -13.80
N GLY A 17 -4.17 19.04 -12.64
CA GLY A 17 -3.17 19.67 -11.79
C GLY A 17 -2.07 18.65 -11.44
N ALA A 18 -0.82 19.09 -11.28
CA ALA A 18 0.35 18.23 -11.18
C ALA A 18 0.32 17.14 -10.06
N LEU A 19 -0.64 17.20 -9.12
CA LEU A 19 -0.87 16.20 -8.06
C LEU A 19 -1.94 15.16 -8.39
N SER A 20 -2.60 15.22 -9.56
CA SER A 20 -3.69 14.30 -9.89
C SER A 20 -3.23 12.98 -10.49
N ASP A 21 -1.93 12.78 -10.78
CA ASP A 21 -1.41 11.48 -11.21
C ASP A 21 -1.19 10.56 -9.99
N PRO A 22 -2.02 9.51 -9.78
CA PRO A 22 -1.87 8.61 -8.65
C PRO A 22 -0.52 7.89 -8.63
N ARG A 23 0.10 7.67 -9.80
CA ARG A 23 1.44 7.04 -9.87
C ARG A 23 2.53 7.97 -9.39
N ARG A 24 2.41 9.27 -9.64
CA ARG A 24 3.34 10.27 -9.10
C ARG A 24 3.20 10.37 -7.59
N LEU A 25 1.96 10.41 -7.08
CA LEU A 25 1.71 10.45 -5.65
C LEU A 25 2.23 9.19 -4.94
N ALA A 26 1.98 7.99 -5.49
CA ALA A 26 2.52 6.74 -4.95
C ALA A 26 4.06 6.74 -4.88
N ARG A 27 4.74 7.30 -5.88
CA ARG A 27 6.20 7.45 -5.88
C ARG A 27 6.69 8.38 -4.77
N LEU A 28 6.03 9.53 -4.60
CA LEU A 28 6.36 10.47 -3.51
C LEU A 28 6.13 9.85 -2.13
N LEU A 29 5.04 9.09 -1.96
CA LEU A 29 4.75 8.40 -0.70
C LEU A 29 5.72 7.24 -0.43
N ALA A 30 6.13 6.48 -1.44
CA ALA A 30 7.18 5.48 -1.30
C ALA A 30 8.54 6.12 -0.94
N PHE A 31 8.81 7.33 -1.46
CA PHE A 31 9.99 8.10 -1.06
C PHE A 31 9.89 8.64 0.37
N ALA A 32 8.70 9.09 0.80
CA ALA A 32 8.44 9.44 2.19
C ALA A 32 8.63 8.23 3.12
N TRP A 33 8.15 7.05 2.71
CA TRP A 33 8.38 5.79 3.42
C TRP A 33 9.88 5.51 3.60
N PHE A 34 10.66 5.67 2.52
CA PHE A 34 12.11 5.50 2.54
C PHE A 34 12.73 6.39 3.61
N TRP A 35 12.45 7.69 3.63
CA TRP A 35 13.03 8.61 4.61
C TRP A 35 12.58 8.34 6.05
N ILE A 36 11.31 8.02 6.28
CA ILE A 36 10.82 7.65 7.62
C ILE A 36 11.53 6.39 8.10
N SER A 37 11.66 5.38 7.23
CA SER A 37 12.34 4.12 7.56
C SER A 37 13.82 4.30 7.80
N LEU A 38 14.49 5.11 6.98
CA LEU A 38 15.90 5.42 7.12
C LEU A 38 16.18 6.21 8.40
N GLY A 39 15.34 7.21 8.70
CA GLY A 39 15.42 7.96 9.96
C GLY A 39 15.26 7.05 11.18
N GLY A 40 14.26 6.16 11.18
CA GLY A 40 14.08 5.16 12.23
C GLY A 40 15.26 4.19 12.36
N LEU A 41 15.82 3.72 11.24
CA LEU A 41 17.00 2.85 11.24
C LEU A 41 18.23 3.57 11.81
N LEU A 42 18.50 4.81 11.39
CA LEU A 42 19.65 5.57 11.88
C LEU A 42 19.52 5.90 13.36
N LEU A 43 18.30 6.22 13.83
CA LEU A 43 18.03 6.42 15.25
C LEU A 43 18.30 5.13 16.03
N HIS A 44 17.84 3.99 15.51
CA HIS A 44 18.09 2.69 16.14
C HIS A 44 19.58 2.34 16.19
N LEU A 45 20.34 2.53 15.10
CA LEU A 45 21.78 2.28 15.06
C LEU A 45 22.59 3.21 15.98
N ARG A 46 22.08 4.41 16.24
CA ARG A 46 22.68 5.34 17.20
C ARG A 46 22.51 4.84 18.65
N ILE A 47 21.37 4.24 18.97
CA ILE A 47 21.06 3.74 20.33
C ILE A 47 21.65 2.33 20.55
N HIS A 48 21.63 1.50 19.51
CA HIS A 48 22.05 0.10 19.51
C HIS A 48 23.07 -0.16 18.37
N PRO A 49 24.35 0.14 18.61
CA PRO A 49 25.39 -0.13 17.62
C PRO A 49 25.49 -1.62 17.31
N VAL A 50 25.60 -1.97 16.02
CA VAL A 50 25.64 -3.39 15.57
C VAL A 50 26.90 -4.13 16.01
N GLN A 51 27.96 -3.39 16.34
CA GLN A 51 29.21 -3.94 16.86
C GLN A 51 29.11 -4.41 18.32
N ASP A 52 28.12 -3.95 19.08
CA ASP A 52 28.03 -4.24 20.51
C ASP A 52 27.42 -5.62 20.78
N SER A 53 26.54 -6.10 19.89
CA SER A 53 25.85 -7.38 20.06
C SER A 53 25.26 -7.91 18.75
N LEU A 54 25.30 -9.23 18.56
CA LEU A 54 24.58 -9.91 17.48
C LEU A 54 23.07 -9.68 17.52
N TYR A 55 22.49 -9.42 18.69
CA TYR A 55 21.06 -9.09 18.82
C TYR A 55 20.70 -7.78 18.11
N ASN A 56 21.63 -6.83 18.03
CA ASN A 56 21.41 -5.53 17.37
C ASN A 56 21.39 -5.66 15.83
N TRP A 57 21.87 -6.78 15.27
CA TRP A 57 21.82 -7.02 13.83
C TRP A 57 20.41 -7.27 13.32
N ILE A 58 19.55 -7.93 14.10
CA ILE A 58 18.17 -8.23 13.70
C ILE A 58 17.41 -6.95 13.34
N PRO A 59 17.28 -5.95 14.23
CA PRO A 59 16.60 -4.71 13.92
C PRO A 59 17.32 -3.88 12.84
N ALA A 60 18.65 -3.95 12.75
CA ALA A 60 19.41 -3.29 11.68
C ALA A 60 19.05 -3.86 10.29
N VAL A 61 18.99 -5.19 10.15
CA VAL A 61 18.62 -5.86 8.89
C VAL A 61 17.15 -5.63 8.56
N VAL A 62 16.25 -5.76 9.54
CA VAL A 62 14.81 -5.52 9.35
C VAL A 62 14.52 -4.06 9.00
N GLY A 63 15.21 -3.12 9.66
CA GLY A 63 15.14 -1.69 9.37
C GLY A 63 15.71 -1.36 8.00
N GLY A 64 16.82 -1.99 7.60
CA GLY A 64 17.41 -1.90 6.26
C GLY A 64 16.45 -2.42 5.19
N ALA A 65 15.84 -3.59 5.37
CA ALA A 65 14.82 -4.11 4.47
C ALA A 65 13.61 -3.16 4.38
N ASN A 66 13.20 -2.57 5.51
CA ASN A 66 12.14 -1.56 5.56
C ASN A 66 12.48 -0.28 4.79
N ALA A 67 13.72 0.18 4.88
CA ALA A 67 14.18 1.39 4.22
C ALA A 67 14.38 1.15 2.72
N PHE A 68 15.04 0.08 2.33
CA PHE A 68 15.45 -0.12 0.94
C PHE A 68 14.49 -1.02 0.17
N VAL A 69 14.11 -2.19 0.70
CA VAL A 69 13.34 -3.19 -0.05
C VAL A 69 11.87 -2.78 -0.19
N LEU A 70 11.23 -2.41 0.91
CA LEU A 70 9.78 -2.12 0.95
C LEU A 70 9.35 -1.01 -0.02
N PRO A 71 10.03 0.15 -0.14
CA PRO A 71 9.70 1.15 -1.16
C PRO A 71 9.69 0.61 -2.58
N PHE A 72 10.65 -0.23 -2.97
CA PHE A 72 10.66 -0.83 -4.31
C PHE A 72 9.48 -1.79 -4.52
N LEU A 73 9.11 -2.56 -3.49
CA LEU A 73 7.93 -3.44 -3.55
C LEU A 73 6.64 -2.63 -3.71
N PHE A 74 6.51 -1.51 -3.00
CA PHE A 74 5.36 -0.62 -3.11
C PHE A 74 5.18 -0.05 -4.52
N LEU A 75 6.27 0.21 -5.26
CA LEU A 75 6.21 0.71 -6.63
C LEU A 75 5.76 -0.35 -7.66
N ARG A 76 5.76 -1.63 -7.30
CA ARG A 76 5.34 -2.73 -8.17
C ARG A 76 3.91 -3.12 -7.85
N ARG A 77 3.02 -2.97 -8.83
CA ARG A 77 1.58 -3.24 -8.67
C ARG A 77 1.25 -4.61 -8.11
N ASP A 78 2.01 -5.63 -8.50
CA ASP A 78 1.76 -7.01 -8.07
C ASP A 78 2.36 -7.33 -6.71
N LEU A 79 3.34 -6.54 -6.27
CA LEU A 79 4.02 -6.72 -4.99
C LEU A 79 3.50 -5.80 -3.88
N ALA A 80 2.79 -4.72 -4.23
CA ALA A 80 2.25 -3.78 -3.26
C ALA A 80 1.42 -4.42 -2.12
N PRO A 81 0.55 -5.43 -2.35
CA PRO A 81 -0.15 -6.09 -1.25
C PRO A 81 0.79 -6.82 -0.28
N TYR A 82 1.82 -7.48 -0.81
CA TYR A 82 2.84 -8.15 -0.01
C TYR A 82 3.70 -7.14 0.76
N ALA A 83 3.95 -5.97 0.18
CA ALA A 83 4.61 -4.85 0.85
C ALA A 83 3.81 -4.38 2.09
N VAL A 84 2.48 -4.23 1.95
CA VAL A 84 1.60 -3.89 3.07
C VAL A 84 1.61 -4.97 4.16
N LEU A 85 1.57 -6.24 3.77
CA LEU A 85 1.61 -7.35 4.73
C LEU A 85 2.95 -7.40 5.47
N ALA A 86 4.07 -7.25 4.75
CA ALA A 86 5.40 -7.18 5.34
C ALA A 86 5.53 -5.95 6.26
N ALA A 87 4.99 -4.79 5.86
CA ALA A 87 4.93 -3.61 6.72
C ALA A 87 4.23 -3.90 8.04
N TRP A 88 3.01 -4.45 8.02
CA TRP A 88 2.29 -4.86 9.22
C TRP A 88 3.08 -5.82 10.10
N PHE A 89 3.63 -6.87 9.50
CA PHE A 89 4.43 -7.87 10.21
C PHE A 89 5.62 -7.23 10.94
N THR A 90 6.38 -6.38 10.25
CA THR A 90 7.53 -5.70 10.87
C THR A 90 7.12 -4.67 11.93
N VAL A 91 5.99 -3.99 11.77
CA VAL A 91 5.46 -3.07 12.79
C VAL A 91 5.03 -3.80 14.06
N ILE A 92 4.32 -4.92 13.93
CA ILE A 92 3.87 -5.72 15.07
C ILE A 92 5.08 -6.28 15.83
N ILE A 93 6.00 -6.95 15.12
CA ILE A 93 7.19 -7.55 15.75
C ILE A 93 8.08 -6.47 16.37
N GLY A 94 8.32 -5.38 15.64
CA GLY A 94 9.10 -4.25 16.16
C GLY A 94 8.48 -3.67 17.43
N THR A 95 7.15 -3.48 17.44
CA THR A 95 6.43 -2.98 18.62
C THR A 95 6.57 -3.92 19.81
N VAL A 96 6.35 -5.22 19.62
CA VAL A 96 6.47 -6.21 20.69
C VAL A 96 7.90 -6.29 21.22
N ALA A 97 8.90 -6.34 20.34
CA ALA A 97 10.30 -6.39 20.73
C ALA A 97 10.74 -5.14 21.51
N MET A 98 10.34 -3.95 21.04
CA MET A 98 10.64 -2.69 21.71
C MET A 98 9.90 -2.56 23.05
N ALA A 99 8.63 -2.96 23.12
CA ALA A 99 7.87 -2.97 24.37
C ALA A 99 8.51 -3.92 25.39
N TRP A 100 8.89 -5.13 24.97
CA TRP A 100 9.61 -6.07 25.82
C TRP A 100 10.94 -5.51 26.32
N TYR A 101 11.77 -4.97 25.41
CA TYR A 101 13.03 -4.35 25.75
C TYR A 101 12.83 -3.24 26.79
N SER A 102 11.94 -2.30 26.50
CA SER A 102 11.57 -1.20 27.39
C SER A 102 11.18 -1.68 28.79
N LEU A 103 10.39 -2.75 28.92
CA LEU A 103 10.01 -3.32 30.21
C LEU A 103 11.17 -3.99 30.95
N THR A 104 12.05 -4.69 30.23
CA THR A 104 13.16 -5.45 30.84
C THR A 104 14.38 -4.60 31.22
N THR A 105 14.61 -3.49 30.51
CA THR A 105 15.74 -2.58 30.77
C THR A 105 15.33 -1.32 31.52
N TRP A 106 14.06 -1.18 31.91
CA TRP A 106 13.60 -0.01 32.64
C TRP A 106 14.30 0.09 33.99
N TRP A 107 14.99 1.21 34.23
CA TRP A 107 15.59 1.50 35.52
C TRP A 107 15.27 2.93 35.93
N GLY A 108 14.54 3.08 37.04
CA GLY A 108 14.13 4.37 37.58
C GLY A 108 12.61 4.60 37.64
N PRO A 109 12.17 5.77 38.14
CA PRO A 109 10.77 6.09 38.34
C PRO A 109 10.01 6.22 37.01
N VAL A 110 8.78 5.70 36.98
CA VAL A 110 7.87 5.84 35.84
C VAL A 110 7.27 7.24 35.87
N THR A 111 7.80 8.15 35.03
CA THR A 111 7.27 9.50 34.84
C THR A 111 6.88 9.69 33.38
N LEU A 112 5.96 10.61 33.10
CA LEU A 112 5.54 10.87 31.71
C LEU A 112 6.74 11.29 30.82
N ALA A 113 7.67 12.06 31.37
CA ALA A 113 8.88 12.49 30.66
C ALA A 113 9.81 11.31 30.33
N THR A 114 10.03 10.39 31.29
CA THR A 114 10.86 9.20 31.05
C THR A 114 10.20 8.24 30.07
N VAL A 115 8.86 8.08 30.11
CA VAL A 115 8.13 7.31 29.09
C VAL A 115 8.27 7.95 27.70
N LEU A 116 8.14 9.26 27.56
CA LEU A 116 8.19 9.89 26.24
C LEU A 116 9.60 10.02 25.65
N LEU A 117 10.62 10.29 26.48
CA LEU A 117 11.98 10.64 26.02
C LEU A 117 13.01 9.54 26.26
N GLN A 118 12.77 8.62 27.18
CA GLN A 118 13.71 7.54 27.53
C GLN A 118 13.17 6.13 27.26
N SER A 119 11.91 5.99 26.85
CA SER A 119 11.37 4.72 26.39
C SER A 119 11.38 4.62 24.87
N THR A 120 11.17 3.40 24.37
CA THR A 120 10.99 3.10 22.95
C THR A 120 9.65 3.60 22.39
N PHE A 121 8.86 4.38 23.13
CA PHE A 121 7.54 4.85 22.70
C PHE A 121 7.61 5.71 21.44
N ALA A 122 8.58 6.62 21.35
CA ALA A 122 8.78 7.45 20.16
C ALA A 122 9.09 6.59 18.92
N ASP A 123 9.92 5.57 19.07
CA ASP A 123 10.25 4.62 18.00
C ASP A 123 9.01 3.84 17.56
N ILE A 124 8.21 3.34 18.51
CA ILE A 124 6.95 2.66 18.24
C ILE A 124 6.00 3.59 17.46
N ALA A 125 5.85 4.84 17.88
CA ALA A 125 5.00 5.80 17.17
C ALA A 125 5.46 6.02 15.72
N ILE A 126 6.77 6.12 15.48
CA ILE A 126 7.34 6.21 14.13
C ILE A 126 7.03 4.94 13.32
N LEU A 127 7.14 3.74 13.90
CA LEU A 127 6.77 2.49 13.21
C LEU A 127 5.29 2.49 12.82
N TRP A 128 4.40 2.86 13.73
CA TRP A 128 2.96 2.87 13.48
C TRP A 128 2.53 3.90 12.42
N ALA A 129 3.21 5.04 12.33
CA ALA A 129 2.96 6.05 11.31
C ALA A 129 3.12 5.51 9.87
N LYS A 130 3.85 4.39 9.69
CA LYS A 130 4.06 3.76 8.39
C LYS A 130 2.80 3.02 7.92
N ILE A 131 2.01 2.43 8.81
CA ILE A 131 0.83 1.66 8.44
C ILE A 131 -0.19 2.43 7.57
N PRO A 132 -0.67 3.63 7.94
CA PRO A 132 -1.58 4.39 7.08
C PRO A 132 -0.93 4.73 5.74
N LEU A 133 0.36 5.05 5.73
CA LEU A 133 1.12 5.32 4.50
C LEU A 133 1.12 4.11 3.55
N ALA A 134 1.31 2.89 4.09
CA ALA A 134 1.26 1.65 3.31
C ALA A 134 -0.07 1.49 2.57
N HIS A 135 -1.18 1.72 3.28
CA HIS A 135 -2.53 1.55 2.73
C HIS A 135 -2.84 2.60 1.66
N VAL A 136 -2.42 3.85 1.87
CA VAL A 136 -2.59 4.90 0.86
C VAL A 136 -1.81 4.56 -0.41
N ILE A 137 -0.57 4.09 -0.29
CA ILE A 137 0.21 3.67 -1.46
C ILE A 137 -0.48 2.51 -2.19
N LEU A 138 -0.96 1.51 -1.47
CA LEU A 138 -1.67 0.37 -2.07
C LEU A 138 -2.90 0.83 -2.86
N GLY A 139 -3.72 1.71 -2.30
CA GLY A 139 -4.91 2.24 -2.98
C GLY A 139 -4.59 3.03 -4.25
N LEU A 140 -3.46 3.75 -4.26
CA LEU A 140 -3.01 4.50 -5.44
C LEU A 140 -2.41 3.61 -6.54
N VAL A 141 -1.71 2.55 -6.15
CA VAL A 141 -1.03 1.64 -7.09
C VAL A 141 -1.99 0.57 -7.66
N ARG A 142 -2.93 0.10 -6.85
CA ARG A 142 -4.03 -0.77 -7.23
C ARG A 142 -5.36 -0.03 -7.00
N PRO A 143 -5.71 0.94 -7.87
CA PRO A 143 -7.06 1.48 -7.86
C PRO A 143 -8.02 0.31 -8.06
N GLU A 144 -8.93 0.11 -7.12
CA GLU A 144 -9.97 -0.90 -7.24
C GLU A 144 -10.70 -0.65 -8.57
N GLY A 145 -10.49 -1.52 -9.56
CA GLY A 145 -11.34 -1.52 -10.74
C GLY A 145 -12.78 -1.81 -10.30
N PRO A 146 -13.79 -1.60 -11.16
CA PRO A 146 -15.16 -1.98 -10.86
C PRO A 146 -15.16 -3.40 -10.27
N ARG A 147 -15.72 -3.54 -9.07
CA ARG A 147 -15.78 -4.81 -8.31
C ARG A 147 -16.11 -5.92 -9.29
N ALA A 148 -15.46 -7.09 -9.20
CA ALA A 148 -15.75 -8.20 -10.11
C ALA A 148 -17.25 -8.56 -10.18
N ALA A 149 -18.00 -8.28 -9.09
CA ALA A 149 -19.46 -8.33 -9.03
C ALA A 149 -20.19 -7.45 -10.08
N LEU A 150 -19.58 -6.38 -10.58
CA LEU A 150 -20.10 -5.52 -11.66
C LEU A 150 -19.69 -5.99 -13.06
N ARG A 151 -18.76 -6.94 -13.19
CA ARG A 151 -18.35 -7.51 -14.50
C ARG A 151 -19.28 -8.63 -14.96
N GLY A 152 -20.14 -9.14 -14.08
CA GLY A 152 -21.12 -10.19 -14.39
C GLY A 152 -22.36 -9.71 -15.15
N CYS A 153 -22.68 -8.41 -15.13
CA CYS A 153 -23.94 -7.91 -15.72
C CYS A 153 -23.83 -7.37 -17.16
N VAL A 154 -22.66 -7.46 -17.82
CA VAL A 154 -22.50 -7.05 -19.23
C VAL A 154 -21.97 -8.21 -20.08
N ARG A 155 -22.53 -9.40 -19.88
CA ARG A 155 -22.47 -10.48 -20.87
C ARG A 155 -23.89 -10.85 -21.26
N ASN A 156 -24.28 -10.44 -22.45
CA ASN A 156 -25.41 -10.96 -23.24
C ASN A 156 -26.83 -10.64 -22.75
N ALA A 157 -27.28 -9.39 -22.94
CA ALA A 157 -28.71 -9.11 -23.16
C ALA A 157 -29.06 -8.84 -24.64
N GLY A 158 -28.08 -8.84 -25.56
CA GLY A 158 -28.28 -8.38 -26.95
C GLY A 158 -27.87 -9.34 -28.08
N GLY A 159 -27.54 -10.61 -27.78
CA GLY A 159 -26.87 -11.49 -28.76
C GLY A 159 -27.56 -12.81 -29.09
N ALA A 160 -28.84 -13.03 -28.72
CA ALA A 160 -29.56 -14.28 -28.97
C ALA A 160 -30.68 -14.13 -30.02
N ALA A 161 -30.49 -13.27 -31.03
CA ALA A 161 -31.47 -13.05 -32.09
C ALA A 161 -30.81 -12.95 -33.47
N ALA A 162 -30.04 -13.95 -33.88
CA ALA A 162 -29.69 -14.13 -35.30
C ALA A 162 -29.76 -15.62 -35.67
N ARG A 163 -31.02 -16.05 -35.83
CA ARG A 163 -31.52 -16.80 -36.99
C ARG A 163 -30.61 -17.92 -37.51
N HIS A 164 -30.92 -19.15 -37.11
CA HIS A 164 -30.64 -20.33 -37.91
C HIS A 164 -31.52 -20.28 -39.18
N PRO A 165 -30.97 -20.23 -40.41
CA PRO A 165 -31.75 -20.42 -41.61
C PRO A 165 -32.19 -21.88 -41.71
N ALA A 166 -33.49 -22.08 -41.83
CA ALA A 166 -34.11 -23.36 -42.13
C ALA A 166 -33.56 -23.92 -43.44
N MET A 167 -32.97 -25.12 -43.40
CA MET A 167 -32.76 -25.92 -44.59
C MET A 167 -34.11 -26.47 -45.04
N ALA A 168 -34.67 -25.83 -46.06
CA ALA A 168 -35.82 -26.32 -46.80
C ALA A 168 -35.35 -27.15 -48.01
N LYS A 169 -35.87 -28.37 -48.08
CA LYS A 169 -36.25 -29.18 -49.26
C LYS A 169 -35.24 -29.43 -50.38
N GLY A 170 -35.18 -30.71 -50.77
CA GLY A 170 -34.86 -31.12 -52.14
C GLY A 170 -34.96 -32.64 -52.28
N GLY A 171 -36.18 -33.15 -52.50
CA GLY A 171 -36.42 -34.54 -52.91
C GLY A 171 -36.36 -34.70 -54.43
N GLY A 172 -36.21 -35.96 -54.86
CA GLY A 172 -36.22 -36.41 -56.26
C GLY A 172 -35.07 -37.38 -56.50
N ALA A 173 -35.23 -38.57 -57.06
CA ALA A 173 -36.37 -39.34 -57.53
C ALA A 173 -35.96 -40.82 -57.47
#